data_AF-A0A6B7PWB1-F1
#
_entry.id   AF-A0A6B7PWB1-F1
#
_cell.length_a   1.000
_cell.length_b   1.000
_cell.length_c   1.000
_cell.angle_alpha   90.00
_cell.angle_beta   90.00
_cell.angle_gamma   90.00
#
_symmetry.space_group_name_H-M   'P 1'
#
loop_
_entity.id
_entity.type
_entity.pdbx_description
1 polymer ?
#
loop_
_entity_poly.entity_id
_entity_poly.type
_entity_poly.pdbx_seq_one_letter_code
_entity_poly.pdbx_strand_id
1 'polypeptide(L)'
;MPARQFNYLVPILKYAQLLECWRMEVSNKKQPCRKTSLFFNVVKRARKYNVLRFLFLFRLAQYLHSKGGFPRAYARAMGQRLNRKYSVDIGLDAQIGPGFKIAHLPGVVISGYAQIGKNFLIRQNTTIGIKTLGRESYSLIIGDDV
;
A
#
# COMPACT_ATOMS: atom_id res chain seq x y z
N MET A 1 27.13 13.47 -7.03
CA MET A 1 26.70 12.19 -6.42
C MET A 1 25.69 11.53 -7.35
N PRO A 2 26.04 10.47 -8.12
CA PRO A 2 25.09 9.87 -9.05
C PRO A 2 24.05 9.06 -8.27
N ALA A 3 22.77 9.29 -8.59
CA ALA A 3 21.65 8.56 -8.05
C ALA A 3 21.76 7.07 -8.45
N ARG A 4 22.13 6.22 -7.50
CA ARG A 4 22.13 4.75 -7.70
C ARG A 4 20.71 4.31 -8.05
N GLN A 5 20.54 3.89 -9.30
CA GLN A 5 19.37 3.15 -9.77
C GLN A 5 19.32 1.83 -9.00
N PHE A 6 18.52 1.78 -7.94
CA PHE A 6 18.12 0.53 -7.34
C PHE A 6 17.14 -0.15 -8.31
N ASN A 7 17.67 -1.04 -9.14
CA ASN A 7 16.91 -2.01 -9.93
C ASN A 7 16.33 -3.08 -9.00
N TYR A 8 15.36 -2.70 -8.17
CA TYR A 8 14.34 -3.65 -7.76
C TYR A 8 13.31 -3.62 -8.87
N LEU A 9 13.05 -4.76 -9.51
CA LEU A 9 11.87 -4.97 -10.32
C LEU A 9 10.65 -4.76 -9.41
N VAL A 10 10.26 -3.50 -9.20
CA VAL A 10 9.06 -3.13 -8.47
C VAL A 10 7.95 -3.89 -9.20
N PRO A 11 7.23 -4.81 -8.56
CA PRO A 11 6.05 -5.39 -9.16
C PRO A 11 5.14 -4.21 -9.41
N ILE A 12 5.04 -3.83 -10.68
CA ILE A 12 4.23 -2.71 -11.12
C ILE A 12 2.82 -3.05 -10.67
N LEU A 13 2.29 -2.32 -9.68
CA LEU A 13 0.90 -2.49 -9.28
C LEU A 13 0.06 -2.15 -10.51
N LYS A 14 -0.48 -3.17 -11.18
CA LYS A 14 -1.28 -2.98 -12.38
C LYS A 14 -2.66 -2.48 -11.99
N TYR A 15 -3.35 -1.85 -12.94
CA TYR A 15 -4.71 -1.36 -12.71
C TYR A 15 -5.67 -2.49 -12.25
N ALA A 16 -5.51 -3.70 -12.77
CA ALA A 16 -6.29 -4.86 -12.33
C ALA A 16 -6.05 -5.21 -10.86
N GLN A 17 -4.79 -5.20 -10.41
CA GLN A 17 -4.41 -5.46 -9.02
C GLN A 17 -4.91 -4.37 -8.07
N LEU A 18 -4.91 -3.11 -8.51
CA LEU A 18 -5.50 -2.00 -7.74
C LEU A 18 -7.00 -2.24 -7.49
N LEU A 19 -7.75 -2.59 -8.53
CA LEU A 19 -9.17 -2.89 -8.41
C LEU A 19 -9.43 -4.08 -7.48
N GLU A 20 -8.57 -5.10 -7.54
CA GLU A 20 -8.64 -6.26 -6.65
C GLU A 20 -8.38 -5.86 -5.19
N CYS A 21 -7.34 -5.07 -4.91
CA CYS A 21 -7.06 -4.56 -3.57
C CYS A 21 -8.26 -3.76 -3.03
N TRP A 22 -8.80 -2.81 -3.79
CA TRP A 22 -9.97 -2.04 -3.36
C TRP A 22 -11.22 -2.90 -3.14
N ARG A 23 -11.42 -3.93 -3.94
CA ARG A 23 -12.52 -4.87 -3.78
C ARG A 23 -12.43 -5.65 -2.48
N MET A 24 -11.25 -6.19 -2.17
CA MET A 24 -11.00 -7.00 -0.99
C MET A 24 -10.94 -6.15 0.29
N GLU A 25 -10.27 -5.01 0.24
CA GLU A 25 -9.89 -4.23 1.43
C GLU A 25 -10.92 -3.16 1.79
N VAL A 26 -11.48 -2.47 0.77
CA VAL A 26 -12.38 -1.33 0.99
C VAL A 26 -13.84 -1.74 0.82
N SER A 27 -14.17 -2.41 -0.29
CA SER A 27 -15.54 -2.82 -0.60
C SER A 27 -16.00 -4.06 0.18
N ASN A 28 -15.05 -4.90 0.63
CA ASN A 28 -15.29 -6.18 1.29
C ASN A 28 -16.18 -7.14 0.46
N LYS A 29 -16.08 -7.06 -0.87
CA LYS A 29 -16.85 -7.91 -1.77
C LYS A 29 -16.06 -9.17 -2.12
N LYS A 30 -16.55 -10.34 -1.71
CA LYS A 30 -15.91 -11.64 -1.98
C LYS A 30 -15.87 -12.00 -3.47
N GLN A 31 -16.89 -11.60 -4.23
CA GLN A 31 -16.97 -11.86 -5.67
C GLN A 31 -16.65 -10.61 -6.51
N PRO A 32 -16.11 -10.79 -7.74
CA PRO A 32 -15.97 -9.71 -8.71
C PRO A 32 -17.32 -9.04 -8.98
N CYS A 33 -17.30 -7.72 -9.17
CA CYS A 33 -18.50 -6.97 -9.51
C CYS A 33 -18.18 -5.89 -10.56
N ARG A 34 -19.23 -5.30 -11.15
CA ARG A 34 -19.08 -4.25 -12.15
C ARG A 34 -18.21 -3.10 -11.61
N LYS A 35 -17.22 -2.65 -12.40
CA LYS A 35 -16.22 -1.65 -12.01
C LYS A 35 -16.84 -0.33 -11.50
N THR A 36 -17.92 0.13 -12.13
CA THR A 36 -18.64 1.34 -11.72
C THR A 36 -19.25 1.19 -10.33
N SER A 37 -19.97 0.09 -10.08
CA SER A 37 -20.54 -0.24 -8.77
C SER A 37 -19.46 -0.38 -7.69
N LEU A 38 -18.33 -1.01 -8.03
CA LEU A 38 -17.18 -1.11 -7.13
C LEU A 38 -16.68 0.28 -6.75
N PHE A 39 -16.42 1.15 -7.74
CA PHE A 39 -15.89 2.48 -7.52
C PHE A 39 -16.80 3.32 -6.61
N PHE A 40 -18.11 3.40 -6.90
CA PHE A 40 -19.05 4.14 -6.06
C PHE A 40 -19.11 3.60 -4.63
N ASN A 41 -19.08 2.28 -4.46
CA ASN A 41 -19.06 1.66 -3.14
C ASN A 41 -17.77 1.97 -2.37
N VAL A 42 -16.61 1.87 -3.04
CA VAL A 42 -15.29 2.17 -2.47
C VAL A 42 -15.24 3.62 -2.01
N VAL A 43 -15.66 4.57 -2.86
CA VAL A 43 -15.70 6.00 -2.53
C VAL A 43 -16.66 6.27 -1.37
N LYS A 44 -17.87 5.69 -1.39
CA LYS A 44 -18.85 5.83 -0.30
C LYS A 44 -18.27 5.35 1.03
N ARG A 45 -17.61 4.18 1.06
CA ARG A 45 -17.02 3.60 2.28
C ARG A 45 -15.78 4.36 2.75
N ALA A 46 -14.90 4.75 1.82
CA ALA A 46 -13.73 5.58 2.12
C ALA A 46 -14.12 6.95 2.67
N ARG A 47 -15.26 7.52 2.27
CA ARG A 47 -15.77 8.75 2.90
C ARG A 47 -16.23 8.54 4.33
N LYS A 48 -16.82 7.38 4.65
CA LYS A 48 -17.38 7.07 5.98
C LYS A 48 -16.34 6.64 7.01
N TYR A 49 -15.35 5.82 6.63
CA TYR A 49 -14.42 5.19 7.58
C TYR A 49 -12.96 5.58 7.31
N ASN A 50 -12.26 6.05 8.34
CA ASN A 50 -10.88 6.56 8.24
C ASN A 50 -9.88 5.49 7.75
N VAL A 51 -9.94 4.28 8.31
CA VAL A 51 -9.07 3.15 7.90
C VAL A 51 -9.26 2.83 6.41
N LEU A 52 -10.51 2.75 5.97
CA LEU A 52 -10.83 2.48 4.58
C LEU A 52 -10.41 3.62 3.65
N ARG A 53 -10.49 4.88 4.12
CA ARG A 53 -9.98 6.04 3.40
C ARG A 53 -8.47 5.96 3.20
N PHE A 54 -7.75 5.58 4.24
CA PHE A 54 -6.31 5.38 4.17
C PHE A 54 -5.97 4.28 3.17
N LEU A 55 -6.55 3.09 3.30
CA LEU A 55 -6.31 1.96 2.39
C LEU A 55 -6.61 2.31 0.94
N PHE A 56 -7.74 2.99 0.69
CA PHE A 56 -8.11 3.47 -0.64
C PHE A 56 -7.01 4.36 -1.26
N LEU A 57 -6.60 5.41 -0.54
CA LEU A 57 -5.62 6.38 -1.02
C LEU A 57 -4.21 5.79 -1.09
N PHE A 58 -3.85 4.91 -0.16
CA PHE A 58 -2.56 4.24 -0.14
C PHE A 58 -2.39 3.33 -1.37
N ARG A 59 -3.39 2.51 -1.69
CA ARG A 59 -3.39 1.68 -2.91
C ARG A 59 -3.36 2.54 -4.18
N LEU A 60 -4.06 3.68 -4.20
CA LEU A 60 -3.97 4.64 -5.30
C LEU A 60 -2.55 5.21 -5.44
N ALA A 61 -1.92 5.58 -4.32
CA ALA A 61 -0.57 6.11 -4.30
C ALA A 61 0.44 5.07 -4.82
N GLN A 62 0.34 3.80 -4.41
CA GLN A 62 1.17 2.72 -4.94
C GLN A 62 1.02 2.57 -6.48
N TYR A 63 -0.22 2.60 -6.98
CA TYR A 63 -0.48 2.53 -8.43
C TYR A 63 0.12 3.72 -9.19
N LEU A 64 0.01 4.93 -8.66
CA LEU A 64 0.60 6.11 -9.30
C LEU A 64 2.14 6.08 -9.19
N HIS A 65 2.68 5.54 -8.09
CA HIS A 65 4.12 5.37 -7.90
C HIS A 65 4.72 4.45 -8.97
N SER A 66 4.01 3.38 -9.32
CA SER A 66 4.47 2.41 -10.33
C SER A 66 4.40 2.92 -11.77
N LYS A 67 3.74 4.05 -12.04
CA LYS A 67 3.66 4.65 -13.40
C LYS A 67 4.89 5.48 -13.78
N GLY A 68 5.76 5.83 -12.82
CA GLY A 68 6.94 6.66 -13.07
C GLY A 68 6.60 8.16 -13.27
N GLY A 69 7.61 8.96 -13.65
CA GLY A 69 7.44 10.37 -14.03
C GLY A 69 6.74 11.26 -13.00
N PHE A 70 5.93 12.20 -13.50
CA PHE A 70 5.09 13.08 -12.67
C PHE A 70 4.14 12.32 -11.73
N PRO A 71 3.42 11.26 -12.15
CA PRO A 71 2.62 10.44 -11.25
C PRO A 71 3.38 9.91 -10.03
N ARG A 72 4.66 9.53 -10.21
CA ARG A 72 5.50 9.05 -9.11
C ARG A 72 5.80 10.14 -8.08
N ALA A 73 6.11 11.35 -8.52
CA ALA A 73 6.32 12.49 -7.63
C ALA A 73 5.04 12.85 -6.86
N TYR A 74 3.91 12.85 -7.55
CA TYR A 74 2.59 13.07 -6.94
C TYR A 74 2.25 11.97 -5.92
N ALA A 75 2.54 10.71 -6.24
CA ALA A 75 2.35 9.59 -5.32
C ALA A 75 3.16 9.76 -4.03
N ARG A 76 4.43 10.17 -4.13
CA ARG A 76 5.28 10.46 -2.95
C ARG A 76 4.67 11.56 -2.07
N ALA A 77 4.20 12.65 -2.68
CA ALA A 77 3.51 13.71 -1.95
C ALA A 77 2.22 13.20 -1.29
N MET A 78 1.47 12.33 -1.96
CA MET A 78 0.28 11.68 -1.39
C MET A 78 0.64 10.80 -0.19
N GLY A 79 1.66 9.96 -0.31
CA GLY A 79 2.17 9.13 0.79
C GLY A 79 2.56 9.96 2.01
N GLN A 80 3.29 11.05 1.80
CA GLN A 80 3.66 11.98 2.88
C GLN A 80 2.44 12.63 3.55
N ARG A 81 1.43 13.03 2.77
CA ARG A 81 0.17 13.55 3.33
C ARG A 81 -0.59 12.49 4.14
N LEU A 82 -0.60 11.24 3.67
CA LEU A 82 -1.21 10.13 4.39
C LEU A 82 -0.47 9.85 5.71
N ASN A 83 0.86 9.82 5.69
CA ASN A 83 1.68 9.66 6.89
C ASN A 83 1.34 10.75 7.92
N ARG A 84 1.44 12.03 7.53
CA ARG A 84 1.14 13.16 8.43
C ARG A 84 -0.28 13.13 9.00
N LYS A 85 -1.26 12.68 8.22
CA LYS A 85 -2.68 12.66 8.63
C LYS A 85 -3.04 11.49 9.53
N TYR A 86 -2.45 10.31 9.29
CA TYR A 86 -2.87 9.06 9.94
C TYR A 86 -1.81 8.45 10.85
N SER A 87 -0.61 9.04 10.91
CA SER A 87 0.56 8.52 11.64
C SER A 87 0.91 7.09 11.23
N VAL A 88 0.83 6.82 9.92
CA VAL A 88 1.14 5.53 9.30
C VAL A 88 2.27 5.75 8.29
N ASP A 89 3.40 5.10 8.50
CA ASP A 89 4.55 5.19 7.60
C ASP A 89 4.72 3.89 6.81
N ILE A 90 4.10 3.81 5.64
CA ILE A 90 4.25 2.67 4.74
C ILE A 90 4.92 3.14 3.45
N GLY A 91 6.08 2.56 3.15
CA GLY A 91 6.80 2.84 1.91
C GLY A 91 5.95 2.48 0.67
N LEU A 92 5.90 3.36 -0.32
CA LEU A 92 5.17 3.12 -1.58
C LEU A 92 5.80 2.02 -2.45
N ASP A 93 7.05 1.65 -2.15
CA ASP A 93 7.77 0.54 -2.77
C ASP A 93 7.48 -0.81 -2.10
N ALA A 94 6.81 -0.81 -0.93
CA ALA A 94 6.46 -2.05 -0.22
C ALA A 94 5.50 -2.89 -1.07
N GLN A 95 5.84 -4.16 -1.24
CA GLN A 95 5.03 -5.09 -2.01
C GLN A 95 4.05 -5.77 -1.07
N ILE A 96 2.78 -5.38 -1.12
CA ILE A 96 1.76 -5.92 -0.22
C ILE A 96 0.66 -6.55 -1.05
N GLY A 97 0.44 -7.85 -0.90
CA GLY A 97 -0.63 -8.60 -1.57
C GLY A 97 -2.03 -8.06 -1.26
N PRO A 98 -3.04 -8.45 -2.06
CA PRO A 98 -4.43 -8.06 -1.81
C PRO A 98 -4.95 -8.64 -0.49
N GLY A 99 -5.89 -7.92 0.13
CA GLY A 99 -6.50 -8.33 1.40
C GLY A 99 -5.81 -7.75 2.63
N PHE A 100 -4.98 -6.72 2.45
CA PHE A 100 -4.32 -6.01 3.54
C PHE A 100 -5.32 -5.33 4.48
N LYS A 101 -5.18 -5.58 5.77
CA LYS A 101 -6.04 -5.04 6.83
C LYS A 101 -5.19 -4.33 7.87
N ILE A 102 -5.65 -3.16 8.29
CA ILE A 102 -5.09 -2.42 9.41
C ILE A 102 -6.17 -2.33 10.48
N ALA A 103 -5.91 -2.89 11.66
CA ALA A 103 -6.87 -2.82 12.77
C ALA A 103 -7.02 -1.38 13.28
N HIS A 104 -5.89 -0.72 13.56
CA HIS A 104 -5.80 0.65 14.02
C HIS A 104 -4.60 1.33 13.35
N LEU A 105 -4.77 2.58 12.91
CA LEU A 105 -3.79 3.27 12.07
C LEU A 105 -2.49 3.68 12.81
N PRO A 106 -2.53 4.36 13.97
CA PRO A 106 -1.34 5.03 14.49
C PRO A 106 -0.15 4.09 14.75
N GLY A 107 1.05 4.57 14.43
CA GLY A 107 2.32 3.91 14.76
C GLY A 107 2.65 2.70 13.88
N VAL A 108 1.88 2.41 12.84
CA VAL A 108 2.23 1.38 11.85
C VAL A 108 3.37 1.88 10.97
N VAL A 109 4.46 1.12 10.92
CA VAL A 109 5.64 1.40 10.07
C VAL A 109 5.96 0.18 9.22
N ILE A 110 6.01 0.32 7.90
CA ILE A 110 6.39 -0.75 6.97
C ILE A 110 7.38 -0.20 5.96
N SER A 111 8.57 -0.80 5.93
CA SER A 111 9.64 -0.47 5.01
C SER A 111 9.24 -0.70 3.55
N GLY A 112 9.72 0.17 2.65
CA GLY A 112 9.56 -0.01 1.21
C GLY A 112 10.24 -1.26 0.65
N TYR A 113 11.08 -1.94 1.42
CA TYR A 113 11.72 -3.20 1.04
C TYR A 113 10.91 -4.45 1.44
N ALA A 114 9.79 -4.28 2.13
CA ALA A 114 8.96 -5.39 2.59
C ALA A 114 8.27 -6.08 1.41
N GLN A 115 8.25 -7.41 1.44
CA GLN A 115 7.46 -8.27 0.57
C GLN A 115 6.47 -9.04 1.44
N ILE A 116 5.20 -8.70 1.33
CA ILE A 116 4.12 -9.17 2.20
C ILE A 116 3.08 -9.85 1.32
N GLY A 117 2.70 -11.06 1.71
CA GLY A 117 1.69 -11.87 1.05
C GLY A 117 0.26 -11.32 1.14
N LYS A 118 -0.68 -12.18 0.78
CA LYS A 118 -2.14 -11.93 0.80
C LYS A 118 -2.68 -11.96 2.22
N ASN A 119 -3.82 -11.28 2.41
CA ASN A 119 -4.61 -11.31 3.64
C ASN A 119 -3.87 -10.87 4.91
N PHE A 120 -2.80 -10.08 4.76
CA PHE A 120 -2.01 -9.61 5.88
C PHE A 120 -2.79 -8.67 6.81
N LEU A 121 -2.75 -8.91 8.12
CA LEU A 121 -3.34 -8.06 9.15
C LEU A 121 -2.26 -7.45 10.04
N ILE A 122 -2.26 -6.11 10.13
CA ILE A 122 -1.36 -5.38 11.03
C ILE A 122 -2.13 -4.58 12.07
N ARG A 123 -1.56 -4.52 13.29
CA ARG A 123 -2.08 -3.74 14.42
C ARG A 123 -1.23 -2.48 14.63
N GLN A 124 -1.76 -1.55 15.42
CA GLN A 124 -1.06 -0.31 15.78
C GLN A 124 0.32 -0.58 16.35
N ASN A 125 1.21 0.41 16.22
CA ASN A 125 2.57 0.39 16.78
C ASN A 125 3.44 -0.79 16.32
N THR A 126 3.08 -1.44 15.22
CA THR A 126 3.87 -2.53 14.63
C THR A 126 4.82 -1.97 13.58
N THR A 127 6.09 -2.37 13.67
CA THR A 127 7.15 -1.94 12.75
C THR A 127 7.74 -3.13 12.00
N ILE A 128 7.67 -3.08 10.67
CA ILE A 128 8.33 -3.99 9.74
C ILE A 128 9.44 -3.20 9.05
N GLY A 129 10.64 -3.26 9.60
CA GLY A 129 11.76 -2.39 9.23
C GLY A 129 13.02 -3.13 8.81
N ILE A 130 14.00 -2.37 8.32
CA ILE A 130 15.37 -2.84 8.09
C ILE A 130 16.31 -2.11 9.05
N LYS A 131 17.30 -2.83 9.61
CA LYS A 131 18.27 -2.24 10.55
C LYS A 131 19.42 -1.53 9.84
N THR A 132 19.93 -2.11 8.76
CA THR A 132 21.14 -1.64 8.07
C THR A 132 20.75 -1.10 6.70
N LEU A 133 21.09 0.15 6.40
CA LEU A 133 20.88 0.74 5.08
C LEU A 133 22.03 0.40 4.14
N GLY A 134 21.78 0.48 2.82
CA GLY A 134 22.81 0.32 1.79
C GLY A 134 23.24 -1.11 1.46
N ARG A 135 22.51 -2.14 1.91
CA ARG A 135 22.75 -3.51 1.45
C ARG A 135 22.35 -3.69 -0.01
N GLU A 136 23.03 -4.60 -0.69
CA GLU A 136 22.72 -4.98 -2.07
C GLU A 136 21.33 -5.59 -2.20
N SER A 137 20.89 -6.34 -1.18
CA SER A 137 19.57 -6.95 -1.12
C SER A 137 19.01 -6.96 0.31
N TYR A 138 17.68 -6.98 0.40
CA TYR A 138 16.94 -7.15 1.64
C TYR A 138 16.00 -8.34 1.50
N SER A 139 16.00 -9.23 2.49
CA SER A 139 15.04 -10.33 2.61
C SER A 139 14.09 -10.04 3.77
N LEU A 140 13.08 -9.19 3.53
CA LEU A 140 12.04 -8.85 4.49
C LEU A 140 10.70 -9.40 3.97
N ILE A 141 10.50 -10.70 4.15
CA ILE A 141 9.41 -11.45 3.55
C ILE A 141 8.42 -11.90 4.64
N ILE A 142 7.12 -11.65 4.41
CA ILE A 142 6.00 -12.13 5.21
C ILE A 142 5.08 -12.91 4.28
N GLY A 143 4.68 -14.11 4.70
CA GLY A 143 3.82 -15.00 3.92
C GLY A 143 2.37 -14.53 3.78
N ASP A 144 1.55 -15.41 3.22
CA ASP A 144 0.10 -15.24 3.14
C ASP A 144 -0.56 -15.55 4.50
N ASP A 145 -1.71 -14.92 4.78
CA ASP A 145 -2.57 -15.19 5.95
C ASP A 145 -1.92 -14.98 7.33
N VAL A 146 -1.09 -13.93 7.45
CA VAL A 146 -0.43 -13.47 8.69
C VAL A 146 -1.14 -12.26 9.29
#